data_AF-A0A6J8BRM5-F1
#
_entry.id   AF-A0A6J8BRM5-F1
#
_cell.length_a   1.000
_cell.length_b   1.000
_cell.length_c   1.000
_cell.angle_alpha   90.00
_cell.angle_beta   90.00
_cell.angle_gamma   90.00
#
_symmetry.space_group_name_H-M   'P 1'
#
loop_
_entity.id
_entity.type
_entity.pdbx_description
1 polymer ?
#
loop_
_entity_poly.entity_id
_entity_poly.type
_entity_poly.pdbx_seq_one_letter_code
_entity_poly.pdbx_strand_id
1 'polypeptide(L)'
;MKHLSFSRPVLKQLQNCRLNFVRAETGTLLPFPELKVVDFSDTFMHLKQALLLLNPYPNRNMTIINFHHVSDVVIDNKEFPYSLILTTEMTKYLRTICVENLDLSQNGIVDYEPGSLFTFRYPECIQNMSVRANRVTIISNKIQLQYLNSFTRQASYFKTWDISYNVVSYPVSKENTISAGFDNPSDFIFNFSKSVEKFDASYVITNNLPIIYLVPINSSLKYLDMSYALTSGIMLIESDSQNHPPNLETLINSGSDYSFIWQEFGRFPHNNLKTVVWKDRNLNEGIKAHPKELFRNLNSVETLDISENNVWYISDNLLDPMKIYLY
;
A
#
# COMPACT_ATOMS: atom_id res chain seq x y z
N MET A 1 -10.69 -28.73 -24.94
CA MET A 1 -10.98 -29.07 -23.52
C MET A 1 -12.48 -29.27 -23.37
N LYS A 2 -12.98 -30.10 -22.44
CA LYS A 2 -14.41 -30.18 -22.13
C LYS A 2 -14.71 -29.31 -20.91
N HIS A 3 -15.66 -28.38 -21.02
CA HIS A 3 -16.17 -27.67 -19.84
C HIS A 3 -17.01 -28.64 -18.99
N LEU A 4 -16.60 -28.85 -17.74
CA LEU A 4 -17.43 -29.51 -16.73
C LEU A 4 -18.41 -28.50 -16.14
N SER A 5 -19.63 -28.46 -16.67
CA SER A 5 -20.71 -27.65 -16.11
C SER A 5 -21.27 -28.30 -14.84
N PHE A 6 -20.66 -27.97 -13.70
CA PHE A 6 -21.18 -28.37 -12.38
C PHE A 6 -22.59 -27.81 -12.19
N SER A 7 -23.55 -28.70 -11.90
CA SER A 7 -24.94 -28.33 -11.66
C SER A 7 -25.08 -27.60 -10.32
N ARG A 8 -25.98 -26.61 -10.28
CA ARG A 8 -26.12 -25.69 -9.14
C ARG A 8 -26.72 -26.22 -7.81
N PRO A 9 -27.23 -27.46 -7.63
CA PRO A 9 -27.80 -27.88 -6.34
C PRO A 9 -26.82 -27.82 -5.14
N VAL A 10 -25.53 -28.11 -5.36
CA VAL A 10 -24.54 -28.31 -4.28
C VAL A 10 -24.26 -27.02 -3.49
N LEU A 11 -24.33 -25.84 -4.12
CA LEU A 11 -23.96 -24.57 -3.49
C LEU A 11 -24.82 -24.21 -2.26
N LYS A 12 -26.08 -24.67 -2.18
CA LYS A 12 -26.95 -24.37 -1.03
C LYS A 12 -26.57 -25.11 0.26
N GLN A 13 -25.88 -26.25 0.18
CA GLN A 13 -25.46 -26.98 1.38
C GLN A 13 -24.14 -26.42 1.97
N LEU A 14 -23.28 -25.85 1.13
CA LEU A 14 -21.99 -25.29 1.55
C LEU A 14 -22.07 -23.92 2.23
N GLN A 15 -23.21 -23.21 2.14
CA GLN A 15 -23.37 -21.91 2.83
C GLN A 15 -23.26 -22.03 4.36
N ASN A 16 -23.70 -23.15 4.94
CA ASN A 16 -23.55 -23.42 6.38
C ASN A 16 -22.10 -23.72 6.77
N CYS A 17 -21.23 -24.09 5.84
CA CYS A 17 -19.82 -24.37 6.14
C CYS A 17 -19.00 -23.12 6.50
N ARG A 18 -19.54 -21.91 6.29
CA ARG A 18 -18.92 -20.66 6.81
C ARG A 18 -18.80 -20.64 8.34
N LEU A 19 -19.65 -21.39 9.05
CA LEU A 19 -19.58 -21.54 10.51
C LEU A 19 -18.56 -22.63 10.95
N ASN A 20 -18.07 -23.45 10.02
CA ASN A 20 -17.14 -24.53 10.30
C ASN A 20 -15.70 -24.00 10.20
N PHE A 21 -15.27 -23.24 11.20
CA PHE A 21 -13.90 -22.72 11.33
C PHE A 21 -12.85 -23.83 11.10
N VAL A 22 -11.96 -23.62 10.12
CA VAL A 22 -11.04 -24.66 9.62
C VAL A 22 -9.82 -24.77 10.54
N ARG A 23 -9.94 -25.57 11.60
CA ARG A 23 -8.80 -25.92 12.46
C ARG A 23 -7.84 -26.90 11.76
N ALA A 24 -6.83 -26.37 11.08
CA ALA A 24 -5.70 -27.12 10.56
C ALA A 24 -4.52 -27.15 11.56
N GLU A 25 -3.92 -28.31 11.79
CA GLU A 25 -2.84 -28.49 12.76
C GLU A 25 -1.46 -28.13 12.19
N THR A 26 -0.50 -27.79 13.05
CA THR A 26 0.90 -27.58 12.65
C THR A 26 1.45 -28.84 11.99
N GLY A 27 2.02 -28.70 10.79
CA GLY A 27 2.49 -29.85 10.00
C GLY A 27 1.46 -30.42 9.02
N THR A 28 0.25 -29.84 8.90
CA THR A 28 -0.72 -30.20 7.83
C THR A 28 -0.09 -30.19 6.42
N LEU A 29 0.93 -29.35 6.20
CA LEU A 29 1.63 -29.23 4.92
C LEU A 29 2.86 -30.14 4.77
N LEU A 30 3.22 -30.96 5.78
CA LEU A 30 4.33 -31.93 5.71
C LEU A 30 4.32 -32.86 4.47
N PRO A 31 3.16 -33.33 3.95
CA PRO A 31 3.12 -34.20 2.77
C PRO A 31 3.58 -33.56 1.45
N PHE A 32 3.81 -32.24 1.40
CA PHE A 32 4.09 -31.51 0.16
C PHE A 32 5.51 -30.88 0.17
N PRO A 33 6.59 -31.67 0.17
CA PRO A 33 7.95 -31.16 0.37
C PRO A 33 8.47 -30.20 -0.72
N GLU A 34 7.82 -30.13 -1.88
CA GLU A 34 8.23 -29.29 -3.02
C GLU A 34 7.28 -28.11 -3.27
N LEU A 35 6.39 -27.79 -2.32
CA LEU A 35 5.32 -26.81 -2.50
C LEU A 35 5.86 -25.39 -2.81
N LYS A 36 5.51 -24.87 -3.99
CA LYS A 36 5.88 -23.52 -4.48
C LYS A 36 4.82 -22.46 -4.29
N VAL A 37 3.56 -22.87 -4.12
CA VAL A 37 2.39 -22.01 -3.98
C VAL A 37 1.63 -22.47 -2.76
N VAL A 38 1.51 -21.60 -1.76
CA VAL A 38 0.46 -21.70 -0.74
C VAL A 38 -0.57 -20.63 -1.08
N ASP A 39 -1.80 -21.06 -1.32
CA ASP A 39 -2.94 -20.18 -1.50
C ASP A 39 -4.06 -20.67 -0.58
N PHE A 40 -4.44 -19.82 0.37
CA PHE A 40 -5.58 -20.04 1.27
C PHE A 40 -6.62 -18.93 1.12
N SER A 41 -6.62 -18.17 0.02
CA SER A 41 -7.50 -17.02 -0.14
C SER A 41 -8.99 -17.37 -0.05
N ASP A 42 -9.79 -16.46 0.52
CA ASP A 42 -11.22 -16.64 0.83
C ASP A 42 -11.56 -17.89 1.68
N THR A 43 -10.61 -18.43 2.45
CA THR A 43 -10.87 -19.51 3.41
C THR A 43 -11.21 -18.97 4.80
N PHE A 44 -12.04 -19.71 5.54
CA PHE A 44 -12.42 -19.37 6.92
C PHE A 44 -11.35 -19.84 7.93
N MET A 45 -10.09 -19.43 7.71
CA MET A 45 -8.90 -19.80 8.48
C MET A 45 -8.11 -18.57 8.93
N HIS A 46 -8.38 -18.11 10.14
CA HIS A 46 -7.74 -16.95 10.77
C HIS A 46 -6.22 -16.82 10.50
N LEU A 47 -5.73 -15.64 10.11
CA LEU A 47 -4.35 -15.44 9.62
C LEU A 47 -3.24 -16.00 10.56
N LYS A 48 -3.43 -15.89 11.89
CA LYS A 48 -2.56 -16.51 12.91
C LYS A 48 -2.30 -18.01 12.66
N GLN A 49 -3.29 -18.74 12.16
CA GLN A 49 -3.21 -20.16 11.84
C GLN A 49 -2.56 -20.40 10.47
N ALA A 50 -2.93 -19.62 9.44
CA ALA A 50 -2.28 -19.68 8.12
C ALA A 50 -0.76 -19.46 8.21
N LEU A 51 -0.31 -18.50 9.04
CA LEU A 51 1.10 -18.27 9.35
C LEU A 51 1.79 -19.43 10.07
N LEU A 52 1.08 -20.16 10.94
CA LEU A 52 1.60 -21.35 11.63
C LEU A 52 1.71 -22.57 10.71
N LEU A 53 0.85 -22.68 9.68
CA LEU A 53 0.93 -23.76 8.68
C LEU A 53 2.20 -23.69 7.81
N LEU A 54 2.86 -22.52 7.73
CA LEU A 54 4.17 -22.37 7.08
C LEU A 54 5.30 -23.17 7.77
N ASN A 55 5.04 -23.75 8.96
CA ASN A 55 5.86 -24.81 9.53
C ASN A 55 5.49 -26.16 8.85
N PRO A 56 6.13 -26.47 7.71
CA PRO A 56 7.50 -27.01 7.74
C PRO A 56 8.46 -26.43 6.69
N TYR A 57 8.16 -25.24 6.16
CA TYR A 57 8.86 -24.58 5.04
C TYR A 57 9.94 -23.52 5.34
N PRO A 58 10.43 -23.28 6.58
CA PRO A 58 11.56 -22.36 6.81
C PRO A 58 12.77 -22.59 5.89
N ASN A 59 13.33 -21.50 5.36
CA ASN A 59 14.49 -21.47 4.47
C ASN A 59 14.28 -22.20 3.13
N ARG A 60 13.06 -22.11 2.56
CA ARG A 60 12.72 -22.58 1.21
C ARG A 60 12.36 -21.43 0.28
N ASN A 61 12.38 -21.72 -1.02
CA ASN A 61 12.01 -20.78 -2.08
C ASN A 61 10.59 -21.08 -2.59
N MET A 62 9.69 -20.12 -2.48
CA MET A 62 8.28 -20.20 -2.90
C MET A 62 7.95 -19.06 -3.85
N THR A 63 7.07 -19.30 -4.81
CA THR A 63 6.64 -18.27 -5.77
C THR A 63 5.44 -17.48 -5.24
N ILE A 64 4.54 -18.10 -4.47
CA ILE A 64 3.35 -17.43 -3.92
C ILE A 64 3.08 -17.90 -2.48
N ILE A 65 2.84 -16.93 -1.59
CA ILE A 65 2.08 -17.10 -0.34
C ILE A 65 0.91 -16.12 -0.40
N ASN A 66 -0.29 -16.63 -0.68
CA ASN A 66 -1.52 -15.84 -0.75
C ASN A 66 -2.41 -16.16 0.46
N PHE A 67 -2.54 -15.18 1.35
CA PHE A 67 -3.46 -15.18 2.48
C PHE A 67 -4.49 -14.04 2.36
N HIS A 68 -4.92 -13.68 1.15
CA HIS A 68 -6.01 -12.71 0.96
C HIS A 68 -7.29 -13.16 1.69
N HIS A 69 -7.82 -12.33 2.60
CA HIS A 69 -9.11 -12.54 3.25
C HIS A 69 -9.27 -13.93 3.90
N VAL A 70 -8.35 -14.29 4.82
CA VAL A 70 -8.43 -15.57 5.58
C VAL A 70 -8.98 -15.41 7.00
N SER A 71 -8.83 -14.22 7.59
CA SER A 71 -9.57 -13.84 8.80
C SER A 71 -10.98 -13.33 8.44
N ASP A 72 -12.03 -14.02 8.87
CA ASP A 72 -13.43 -13.54 8.79
C ASP A 72 -13.86 -12.94 10.15
N VAL A 73 -14.50 -11.76 10.12
CA VAL A 73 -15.04 -11.05 11.30
C VAL A 73 -16.13 -11.83 12.04
N VAL A 74 -16.80 -12.79 11.38
CA VAL A 74 -17.75 -13.73 12.01
C VAL A 74 -17.07 -14.68 13.01
N ILE A 75 -15.75 -14.86 12.92
CA ILE A 75 -14.97 -15.80 13.74
C ILE A 75 -14.08 -15.05 14.76
N ASP A 76 -14.46 -13.84 15.16
CA ASP A 76 -13.73 -13.02 16.13
C ASP A 76 -13.85 -13.54 17.58
N ASN A 77 -12.76 -14.02 18.16
CA ASN A 77 -12.73 -14.57 19.53
C ASN A 77 -11.33 -14.48 20.19
N LYS A 78 -11.22 -14.81 21.49
CA LYS A 78 -9.96 -14.69 22.26
C LYS A 78 -8.80 -15.56 21.75
N GLU A 79 -9.06 -16.69 21.09
CA GLU A 79 -8.02 -17.55 20.52
C GLU A 79 -7.62 -17.07 19.11
N PHE A 80 -8.58 -16.51 18.37
CA PHE A 80 -8.49 -16.04 16.98
C PHE A 80 -9.21 -14.69 16.83
N PRO A 81 -8.56 -13.56 17.21
CA PRO A 81 -9.19 -12.24 17.16
C PRO A 81 -9.01 -11.60 15.78
N TYR A 82 -10.10 -11.26 15.08
CA TYR A 82 -10.07 -10.68 13.74
C TYR A 82 -9.19 -9.42 13.68
N SER A 83 -9.26 -8.57 14.71
CA SER A 83 -8.34 -7.44 14.87
C SER A 83 -7.05 -7.90 15.53
N LEU A 84 -5.95 -8.02 14.76
CA LEU A 84 -4.69 -8.62 15.23
C LEU A 84 -3.46 -7.74 15.01
N ILE A 85 -2.50 -7.85 15.93
CA ILE A 85 -1.14 -7.30 15.79
C ILE A 85 -0.23 -8.43 15.31
N LEU A 86 0.53 -8.22 14.22
CA LEU A 86 1.50 -9.21 13.76
C LEU A 86 2.72 -9.24 14.69
N THR A 87 2.92 -10.35 15.40
CA THR A 87 4.06 -10.52 16.29
C THR A 87 5.27 -11.14 15.59
N THR A 88 6.44 -10.96 16.19
CA THR A 88 7.71 -11.60 15.83
C THR A 88 7.62 -13.12 15.81
N GLU A 89 6.87 -13.71 16.74
CA GLU A 89 6.57 -15.15 16.86
C GLU A 89 5.59 -15.61 15.77
N MET A 90 4.51 -14.87 15.50
CA MET A 90 3.55 -15.20 14.43
C MET A 90 4.20 -15.14 13.03
N THR A 91 5.12 -14.21 12.81
CA THR A 91 5.80 -14.01 11.51
C THR A 91 7.05 -14.87 11.33
N LYS A 92 7.50 -15.62 12.35
CA LYS A 92 8.83 -16.25 12.37
C LYS A 92 9.12 -17.20 11.21
N TYR A 93 8.11 -17.95 10.76
CA TYR A 93 8.26 -18.89 9.66
C TYR A 93 8.29 -18.15 8.32
N LEU A 94 7.30 -17.27 8.07
CA LEU A 94 7.21 -16.42 6.88
C LEU A 94 8.50 -15.64 6.61
N ARG A 95 9.07 -15.01 7.65
CA ARG A 95 10.34 -14.27 7.57
C ARG A 95 11.52 -15.09 7.08
N THR A 96 11.48 -16.41 7.21
CA THR A 96 12.57 -17.30 6.75
C THR A 96 12.34 -17.90 5.36
N ILE A 97 11.23 -17.60 4.70
CA ILE A 97 10.93 -18.08 3.35
C ILE A 97 11.41 -17.04 2.33
N CYS A 98 12.11 -17.48 1.30
CA CYS A 98 12.36 -16.68 0.10
C CYS A 98 11.08 -16.76 -0.75
N VAL A 99 10.20 -15.76 -0.65
CA VAL A 99 8.91 -15.72 -1.36
C VAL A 99 8.88 -14.59 -2.39
N GLU A 100 8.41 -14.87 -3.61
CA GLU A 100 8.32 -13.88 -4.68
C GLU A 100 7.08 -12.98 -4.57
N ASN A 101 5.92 -13.57 -4.26
CA ASN A 101 4.64 -12.87 -4.16
C ASN A 101 3.99 -13.16 -2.80
N LEU A 102 3.74 -12.11 -2.02
CA LEU A 102 3.15 -12.19 -0.68
C LEU A 102 1.89 -11.33 -0.60
N ASP A 103 0.75 -11.95 -0.33
CA ASP A 103 -0.51 -11.26 -0.06
C ASP A 103 -0.98 -11.53 1.39
N LEU A 104 -1.16 -10.46 2.16
CA LEU A 104 -1.67 -10.44 3.53
C LEU A 104 -2.91 -9.54 3.67
N SER A 105 -3.57 -9.20 2.57
CA SER A 105 -4.68 -8.25 2.53
C SER A 105 -5.98 -8.78 3.15
N GLN A 106 -6.83 -7.86 3.62
CA GLN A 106 -8.16 -8.15 4.20
C GLN A 106 -8.17 -9.12 5.40
N ASN A 107 -7.14 -9.08 6.26
CA ASN A 107 -7.00 -9.99 7.40
C ASN A 107 -7.23 -9.36 8.78
N GLY A 108 -7.71 -8.11 8.81
CA GLY A 108 -7.93 -7.38 10.06
C GLY A 108 -6.64 -7.00 10.82
N ILE A 109 -5.50 -6.98 10.14
CA ILE A 109 -4.23 -6.56 10.76
C ILE A 109 -4.35 -5.07 11.16
N VAL A 110 -4.11 -4.74 12.44
CA VAL A 110 -4.19 -3.37 12.96
C VAL A 110 -2.81 -2.73 13.20
N ASP A 111 -1.80 -3.53 13.52
CA ASP A 111 -0.42 -3.07 13.75
C ASP A 111 0.57 -4.25 13.60
N TYR A 112 1.87 -4.01 13.75
CA TYR A 112 2.91 -5.03 13.75
C TYR A 112 4.06 -4.71 14.71
N GLU A 113 4.58 -5.73 15.39
CA GLU A 113 5.71 -5.58 16.31
C GLU A 113 6.98 -5.11 15.57
N PRO A 114 7.79 -4.22 16.16
CA PRO A 114 9.17 -4.02 15.73
C PRO A 114 9.88 -5.38 15.55
N GLY A 115 10.45 -5.60 14.36
CA GLY A 115 11.11 -6.86 14.04
C GLY A 115 10.22 -7.98 13.48
N SER A 116 8.96 -7.73 13.12
CA SER A 116 8.03 -8.74 12.57
C SER A 116 7.85 -8.68 11.03
N LEU A 117 6.91 -7.88 10.52
CA LEU A 117 6.44 -7.91 9.12
C LEU A 117 7.54 -7.60 8.09
N PHE A 118 8.47 -6.69 8.40
CA PHE A 118 9.51 -6.21 7.49
C PHE A 118 10.93 -6.69 7.88
N THR A 119 11.07 -7.93 8.37
CA THR A 119 12.36 -8.54 8.74
C THR A 119 12.56 -9.94 8.14
N PHE A 120 12.33 -10.03 6.84
CA PHE A 120 12.71 -11.20 6.05
C PHE A 120 14.21 -11.47 6.13
N ARG A 121 14.57 -12.76 6.10
CA ARG A 121 15.94 -13.25 5.93
C ARG A 121 16.42 -13.12 4.48
N TYR A 122 15.47 -13.13 3.54
CA TYR A 122 15.69 -13.07 2.09
C TYR A 122 14.82 -11.96 1.46
N PRO A 123 14.94 -10.69 1.90
CA PRO A 123 14.12 -9.58 1.39
C PRO A 123 14.29 -9.39 -0.12
N GLU A 124 15.44 -9.75 -0.68
CA GLU A 124 15.73 -9.72 -2.11
C GLU A 124 14.76 -10.58 -2.95
N CYS A 125 14.18 -11.63 -2.37
CA CYS A 125 13.23 -12.49 -3.09
C CYS A 125 11.88 -11.82 -3.36
N ILE A 126 11.46 -10.86 -2.53
CA ILE A 126 10.12 -10.23 -2.63
C ILE A 126 10.06 -9.41 -3.92
N GLN A 127 9.18 -9.81 -4.84
CA GLN A 127 8.83 -9.05 -6.04
C GLN A 127 7.54 -8.25 -5.86
N ASN A 128 6.53 -8.85 -5.24
CA ASN A 128 5.23 -8.20 -5.03
C ASN A 128 4.75 -8.43 -3.60
N MET A 129 4.31 -7.37 -2.92
CA MET A 129 3.78 -7.43 -1.55
C MET A 129 2.49 -6.62 -1.44
N SER A 130 1.40 -7.25 -0.98
CA SER A 130 0.16 -6.58 -0.65
C SER A 130 -0.20 -6.73 0.83
N VAL A 131 -0.55 -5.61 1.46
CA VAL A 131 -1.11 -5.54 2.82
C VAL A 131 -2.40 -4.73 2.84
N ARG A 132 -3.04 -4.55 1.67
CA ARG A 132 -4.20 -3.68 1.47
C ARG A 132 -5.45 -4.07 2.27
N ALA A 133 -6.36 -3.12 2.43
CA ALA A 133 -7.66 -3.29 3.09
C ALA A 133 -7.58 -3.96 4.48
N ASN A 134 -6.46 -3.72 5.18
CA ASN A 134 -6.31 -3.95 6.61
C ASN A 134 -6.53 -2.61 7.34
N ARG A 135 -6.00 -2.46 8.56
CA ARG A 135 -6.03 -1.20 9.35
C ARG A 135 -4.62 -0.85 9.85
N VAL A 136 -3.58 -1.20 9.08
CA VAL A 136 -2.19 -1.15 9.53
C VAL A 136 -1.65 0.28 9.49
N THR A 137 -1.19 0.76 10.64
CA THR A 137 -0.25 1.87 10.75
C THR A 137 1.13 1.47 10.24
N ILE A 138 1.33 1.47 8.92
CA ILE A 138 2.61 1.10 8.28
C ILE A 138 3.78 2.00 8.74
N ILE A 139 3.45 3.18 9.26
CA ILE A 139 4.39 4.11 9.91
C ILE A 139 3.75 4.60 11.22
N SER A 140 3.54 3.69 12.20
CA SER A 140 3.04 4.07 13.54
C SER A 140 4.12 4.76 14.40
N ASN A 141 5.38 4.37 14.20
CA ASN A 141 6.52 4.88 14.94
C ASN A 141 7.86 4.78 14.17
N LYS A 142 8.85 5.51 14.66
CA LYS A 142 10.21 5.59 14.10
C LYS A 142 10.92 4.23 13.98
N ILE A 143 10.67 3.29 14.89
CA ILE A 143 11.33 1.96 14.88
C ILE A 143 10.74 1.08 13.78
N GLN A 144 9.41 1.07 13.63
CA GLN A 144 8.74 0.42 12.50
C GLN A 144 9.23 0.96 11.15
N LEU A 145 9.38 2.28 11.03
CA LEU A 145 9.90 2.93 9.82
C LEU A 145 11.36 2.55 9.55
N GLN A 146 12.20 2.41 10.58
CA GLN A 146 13.57 1.92 10.41
C GLN A 146 13.62 0.49 9.88
N TYR A 147 12.75 -0.41 10.34
CA TYR A 147 12.64 -1.76 9.77
C TYR A 147 12.15 -1.74 8.32
N LEU A 148 11.12 -0.95 8.02
CA LEU A 148 10.56 -0.78 6.68
C LEU A 148 11.61 -0.22 5.69
N ASN A 149 12.31 0.86 6.04
CA ASN A 149 13.40 1.43 5.24
C ASN A 149 14.60 0.46 5.07
N SER A 150 14.88 -0.36 6.09
CA SER A 150 15.92 -1.38 5.97
C SER A 150 15.49 -2.52 5.03
N PHE A 151 14.21 -2.90 5.05
CA PHE A 151 13.62 -3.87 4.13
C PHE A 151 13.64 -3.36 2.68
N THR A 152 13.09 -2.18 2.39
CA THR A 152 13.03 -1.65 1.01
C THR A 152 14.40 -1.48 0.38
N ARG A 153 15.41 -1.05 1.16
CA ARG A 153 16.80 -0.95 0.70
C ARG A 153 17.44 -2.31 0.34
N GLN A 154 17.00 -3.40 0.96
CA GLN A 154 17.52 -4.76 0.71
C GLN A 154 16.68 -5.53 -0.34
N ALA A 155 15.40 -5.21 -0.49
CA ALA A 155 14.50 -5.82 -1.45
C ALA A 155 14.79 -5.31 -2.87
N SER A 156 15.76 -5.97 -3.53
CA SER A 156 16.35 -5.54 -4.82
C SER A 156 15.54 -5.90 -6.07
N TYR A 157 14.52 -6.76 -5.95
CA TYR A 157 13.61 -7.13 -7.04
C TYR A 157 12.15 -6.72 -6.76
N PHE A 158 11.92 -5.84 -5.79
CA PHE A 158 10.61 -5.47 -5.27
C PHE A 158 9.91 -4.45 -6.17
N LYS A 159 9.01 -4.93 -7.03
CA LYS A 159 8.33 -4.17 -8.10
C LYS A 159 7.02 -3.54 -7.66
N THR A 160 6.15 -4.30 -6.99
CA THR A 160 4.80 -3.83 -6.63
C THR A 160 4.61 -3.83 -5.12
N TRP A 161 4.24 -2.68 -4.58
CA TRP A 161 3.84 -2.54 -3.18
C TRP A 161 2.43 -1.94 -3.10
N ASP A 162 1.48 -2.71 -2.58
CA ASP A 162 0.09 -2.31 -2.41
C ASP A 162 -0.25 -2.22 -0.92
N ILE A 163 -0.47 -1.00 -0.46
CA ILE A 163 -0.87 -0.67 0.91
C ILE A 163 -2.26 -0.04 0.96
N SER A 164 -3.01 -0.08 -0.15
CA SER A 164 -4.27 0.65 -0.32
C SER A 164 -5.34 0.27 0.71
N TYR A 165 -6.33 1.14 0.93
CA TYR A 165 -7.45 0.94 1.87
C TYR A 165 -7.05 0.62 3.32
N ASN A 166 -5.82 0.94 3.75
CA ASN A 166 -5.43 0.88 5.16
C ASN A 166 -6.02 2.08 5.92
N VAL A 167 -7.29 1.93 6.29
CA VAL A 167 -8.08 2.90 7.04
C VAL A 167 -7.68 2.85 8.52
N VAL A 168 -6.67 3.64 8.87
CA VAL A 168 -6.33 3.89 10.28
C VAL A 168 -7.16 5.07 10.79
N SER A 169 -8.27 4.77 11.45
CA SER A 169 -8.98 5.74 12.27
C SER A 169 -8.76 5.42 13.75
N TYR A 170 -7.78 6.08 14.37
CA TYR A 170 -7.81 6.20 15.82
C TYR A 170 -8.88 7.24 16.19
N PRO A 171 -9.77 6.95 17.15
CA PRO A 171 -10.53 8.01 17.80
C PRO A 171 -9.52 8.89 18.55
N VAL A 172 -9.17 10.04 17.96
CA VAL A 172 -8.36 11.06 18.63
C VAL A 172 -9.16 11.53 19.83
N SER A 173 -8.87 10.98 21.01
CA SER A 173 -9.46 11.45 22.25
C SER A 173 -9.02 12.89 22.45
N LYS A 174 -9.99 13.82 22.50
CA LYS A 174 -9.74 15.27 22.52
C LYS A 174 -8.91 15.74 23.73
N GLU A 175 -8.76 14.88 24.74
CA GLU A 175 -7.97 15.08 25.94
C GLU A 175 -6.49 14.67 25.75
N ASN A 176 -6.22 13.77 24.78
CA ASN A 176 -4.89 13.39 24.32
C ASN A 176 -4.67 13.78 22.85
N THR A 177 -5.07 15.01 22.47
CA THR A 177 -4.20 15.80 21.57
C THR A 177 -2.92 16.14 22.32
N ILE A 178 -2.11 15.11 22.55
CA ILE A 178 -0.69 15.30 22.81
C ILE A 178 -0.21 16.10 21.60
N SER A 179 0.31 17.30 21.83
CA SER A 179 1.26 17.91 20.93
C SER A 179 2.52 17.05 20.96
N ALA A 180 2.42 15.86 20.37
CA ALA A 180 3.51 14.93 20.24
C ALA A 180 4.56 15.67 19.43
N GLY A 181 5.72 15.90 20.05
CA GLY A 181 6.83 16.60 19.43
C GLY A 181 7.35 15.82 18.25
N PHE A 182 6.71 15.97 17.10
CA PHE A 182 7.28 15.65 15.80
C PHE A 182 8.27 16.76 15.44
N ASP A 183 9.23 16.97 16.36
CA ASP A 183 10.14 18.12 16.44
C ASP A 183 11.05 18.24 15.22
N ASN A 184 11.11 17.16 14.41
CA ASN A 184 11.75 17.16 13.12
C ASN A 184 11.02 16.21 12.13
N PRO A 185 10.41 16.71 11.04
CA PRO A 185 9.83 15.87 9.98
C PRO A 185 10.81 14.88 9.34
N SER A 186 12.13 15.10 9.43
CA SER A 186 13.12 14.16 8.89
C SER A 186 13.14 12.80 9.60
N ASP A 187 12.50 12.68 10.77
CA ASP A 187 12.32 11.39 11.45
C ASP A 187 11.32 10.45 10.74
N PHE A 188 10.52 10.98 9.81
CA PHE A 188 9.46 10.27 9.09
C PHE A 188 9.72 10.19 7.57
N ILE A 189 10.99 10.09 7.18
CA ILE A 189 11.40 9.80 5.80
C ILE A 189 11.24 8.30 5.51
N PHE A 190 10.30 7.95 4.63
CA PHE A 190 10.23 6.65 3.98
C PHE A 190 11.08 6.63 2.71
N ASN A 191 11.81 5.54 2.47
CA ASN A 191 12.72 5.38 1.35
C ASN A 191 12.24 4.27 0.41
N PHE A 192 11.93 4.59 -0.85
CA PHE A 192 11.59 3.58 -1.85
C PHE A 192 12.80 2.68 -2.17
N SER A 193 12.54 1.41 -2.51
CA SER A 193 13.53 0.60 -3.23
C SER A 193 13.74 1.20 -4.62
N LYS A 194 14.96 1.11 -5.16
CA LYS A 194 15.21 1.45 -6.57
C LYS A 194 14.45 0.57 -7.55
N SER A 195 13.99 -0.60 -7.10
CA SER A 195 13.28 -1.60 -7.92
C SER A 195 11.76 -1.46 -7.95
N VAL A 196 11.14 -0.61 -7.11
CA VAL A 196 9.67 -0.45 -7.12
C VAL A 196 9.25 0.23 -8.42
N GLU A 197 8.38 -0.44 -9.17
CA GLU A 197 7.77 0.02 -10.42
C GLU A 197 6.39 0.62 -10.16
N LYS A 198 5.61 0.03 -9.24
CA LYS A 198 4.28 0.48 -8.80
C LYS A 198 4.19 0.59 -7.27
N PHE A 199 3.73 1.73 -6.79
CA PHE A 199 3.24 1.92 -5.42
C PHE A 199 1.76 2.32 -5.42
N ASP A 200 0.97 1.74 -4.52
CA ASP A 200 -0.45 2.02 -4.33
C ASP A 200 -0.73 2.28 -2.85
N ALA A 201 -1.03 3.54 -2.52
CA ALA A 201 -1.38 4.04 -1.20
C ALA A 201 -2.75 4.75 -1.22
N SER A 202 -3.61 4.39 -2.16
CA SER A 202 -4.98 4.89 -2.22
C SER A 202 -5.76 4.54 -0.94
N TYR A 203 -6.63 5.43 -0.45
CA TYR A 203 -7.43 5.26 0.78
C TYR A 203 -6.64 4.93 2.06
N VAL A 204 -5.37 5.36 2.15
CA VAL A 204 -4.58 5.28 3.40
C VAL A 204 -4.86 6.50 4.27
N ILE A 205 -5.29 6.28 5.51
CA ILE A 205 -5.51 7.34 6.50
C ILE A 205 -4.38 7.29 7.53
N THR A 206 -3.79 8.43 7.90
CA THR A 206 -2.71 8.50 8.90
C THR A 206 -3.00 9.52 10.00
N ASN A 207 -2.54 9.24 11.22
CA ASN A 207 -2.66 10.12 12.39
C ASN A 207 -1.69 11.31 12.29
N ASN A 208 -2.01 12.30 11.44
CA ASN A 208 -1.36 13.62 11.41
C ASN A 208 0.18 13.63 11.20
N LEU A 209 0.77 12.50 10.80
CA LEU A 209 2.21 12.38 10.55
C LEU A 209 2.55 12.94 9.16
N PRO A 210 3.43 13.94 9.03
CA PRO A 210 4.06 14.27 7.76
C PRO A 210 5.01 13.14 7.40
N ILE A 211 4.80 12.50 6.24
CA ILE A 211 5.63 11.40 5.75
C ILE A 211 6.29 11.88 4.46
N ILE A 212 7.62 11.84 4.44
CA ILE A 212 8.42 12.20 3.27
C ILE A 212 8.73 10.91 2.51
N TYR A 213 8.19 10.77 1.31
CA TYR A 213 8.38 9.64 0.41
C TYR A 213 9.57 9.91 -0.51
N LEU A 214 10.78 9.58 -0.06
CA LEU A 214 12.00 9.81 -0.82
C LEU A 214 12.15 8.78 -1.95
N VAL A 215 12.07 9.28 -3.19
CA VAL A 215 12.34 8.52 -4.42
C VAL A 215 13.85 8.59 -4.71
N PRO A 216 14.58 7.45 -4.75
CA PRO A 216 16.02 7.46 -4.94
C PRO A 216 16.41 7.71 -6.41
N ILE A 217 17.61 8.26 -6.63
CA ILE A 217 18.17 8.43 -7.99
C ILE A 217 18.24 7.08 -8.71
N ASN A 218 17.75 7.05 -9.95
CA ASN A 218 17.56 5.85 -10.78
C ASN A 218 16.54 4.84 -10.19
N SER A 219 15.47 5.33 -9.56
CA SER A 219 14.29 4.52 -9.24
C SER A 219 13.54 4.07 -10.50
N SER A 220 13.01 2.85 -10.46
CA SER A 220 12.10 2.29 -11.47
C SER A 220 10.64 2.75 -11.35
N LEU A 221 10.32 3.63 -10.38
CA LEU A 221 8.93 4.00 -10.04
C LEU A 221 8.23 4.73 -11.19
N LYS A 222 7.25 4.05 -11.79
CA LYS A 222 6.46 4.49 -12.94
C LYS A 222 5.02 4.82 -12.57
N TYR A 223 4.43 4.06 -11.64
CA TYR A 223 3.05 4.24 -11.19
C TYR A 223 3.01 4.61 -9.72
N LEU A 224 2.29 5.68 -9.41
CA LEU A 224 2.03 6.15 -8.05
C LEU A 224 0.55 6.50 -7.90
N ASP A 225 -0.16 5.78 -7.02
CA ASP A 225 -1.51 6.15 -6.58
C ASP A 225 -1.51 6.49 -5.08
N MET A 226 -2.06 7.66 -4.74
CA MET A 226 -2.21 8.17 -3.37
C MET A 226 -3.63 8.75 -3.16
N SER A 227 -4.59 8.34 -4.01
CA SER A 227 -5.94 8.92 -4.05
C SER A 227 -6.74 8.63 -2.78
N TYR A 228 -7.46 9.62 -2.26
CA TYR A 228 -8.19 9.54 -1.00
C TYR A 228 -7.30 9.21 0.21
N ALA A 229 -5.99 9.43 0.09
CA ALA A 229 -5.09 9.40 1.23
C ALA A 229 -5.35 10.63 2.12
N LEU A 230 -5.71 10.38 3.39
CA LEU A 230 -5.94 11.42 4.38
C LEU A 230 -4.75 11.49 5.32
N THR A 231 -3.89 12.48 5.08
CA THR A 231 -2.78 12.85 5.95
C THR A 231 -2.98 14.31 6.37
N SER A 232 -2.77 14.65 7.64
CA SER A 232 -2.86 16.06 8.09
C SER A 232 -1.52 16.80 8.05
N GLY A 233 -0.45 16.12 7.64
CA GLY A 233 0.85 16.68 7.32
C GLY A 233 1.10 16.56 5.82
N ILE A 234 2.04 17.34 5.28
CA ILE A 234 2.35 17.35 3.85
C ILE A 234 2.98 16.00 3.46
N MET A 235 2.46 15.36 2.41
CA MET A 235 2.95 14.09 1.86
C MET A 235 4.01 14.38 0.78
N LEU A 236 5.24 14.66 1.22
CA LEU A 236 6.31 15.13 0.35
C LEU A 236 6.92 14.01 -0.51
N ILE A 237 6.76 14.06 -1.84
CA ILE A 237 7.48 13.19 -2.79
C ILE A 237 8.77 13.91 -3.21
N GLU A 238 9.84 13.72 -2.44
CA GLU A 238 11.14 14.31 -2.78
C GLU A 238 11.99 13.33 -3.61
N SER A 239 12.79 13.86 -4.53
CA SER A 239 13.92 13.12 -5.09
C SER A 239 15.17 13.37 -4.26
N ASP A 240 15.96 12.31 -4.07
CA ASP A 240 17.34 12.33 -3.54
C ASP A 240 18.29 13.24 -4.37
N SER A 241 17.85 13.78 -5.51
CA SER A 241 18.48 14.94 -6.15
C SER A 241 17.47 15.82 -6.88
N GLN A 242 17.51 17.13 -6.61
CA GLN A 242 16.70 18.16 -7.31
C GLN A 242 16.88 18.15 -8.84
N ASN A 243 18.01 17.63 -9.34
CA ASN A 243 18.32 17.54 -10.78
C ASN A 243 17.84 16.23 -11.42
N HIS A 244 17.30 15.29 -10.64
CA HIS A 244 16.91 13.94 -11.10
C HIS A 244 15.46 13.64 -10.65
N PRO A 245 14.45 14.17 -11.35
CA PRO A 245 13.03 13.94 -11.01
C PRO A 245 12.65 12.45 -11.09
N PRO A 246 11.62 12.00 -10.34
CA PRO A 246 11.07 10.65 -10.45
C PRO A 246 10.63 10.32 -11.89
N ASN A 247 10.94 9.10 -12.35
CA ASN A 247 10.57 8.62 -13.69
C ASN A 247 9.11 8.13 -13.79
N LEU A 248 8.19 8.89 -13.20
CA LEU A 248 6.76 8.57 -13.16
C LEU A 248 6.15 8.69 -14.56
N GLU A 249 5.40 7.67 -14.96
CA GLU A 249 4.55 7.64 -16.16
C GLU A 249 3.08 7.88 -15.83
N THR A 250 2.64 7.51 -14.61
CA THR A 250 1.26 7.66 -14.12
C THR A 250 1.25 8.12 -12.67
N LEU A 251 0.48 9.18 -12.40
CA LEU A 251 0.21 9.77 -11.10
C LEU A 251 -1.31 9.83 -10.88
N ILE A 252 -1.81 9.18 -9.84
CA ILE A 252 -3.20 9.24 -9.42
C ILE A 252 -3.23 9.78 -7.98
N ASN A 253 -3.90 10.91 -7.78
CA ASN A 253 -3.92 11.61 -6.50
C ASN A 253 -5.22 12.41 -6.36
N SER A 254 -6.35 11.68 -6.34
CA SER A 254 -7.71 12.23 -6.19
C SER A 254 -8.11 12.40 -4.71
N GLY A 255 -9.26 13.02 -4.43
CA GLY A 255 -9.97 12.86 -3.14
C GLY A 255 -9.26 13.42 -1.91
N SER A 256 -8.55 14.52 -2.07
CA SER A 256 -7.65 15.09 -1.05
C SER A 256 -7.56 16.61 -1.25
N ASP A 257 -7.06 17.37 -0.28
CA ASP A 257 -7.08 18.84 -0.39
C ASP A 257 -6.09 19.38 -1.43
N TYR A 258 -6.42 20.51 -2.06
CA TYR A 258 -5.62 21.12 -3.14
C TYR A 258 -4.24 21.60 -2.67
N SER A 259 -4.12 21.94 -1.38
CA SER A 259 -2.94 22.54 -0.74
C SER A 259 -1.65 21.70 -0.88
N PHE A 260 -1.79 20.39 -1.13
CA PHE A 260 -0.70 19.47 -1.42
C PHE A 260 -0.13 19.65 -2.84
N ILE A 261 -0.98 19.89 -3.85
CA ILE A 261 -0.62 19.71 -5.27
C ILE A 261 0.48 20.68 -5.71
N TRP A 262 0.45 21.92 -5.19
CA TRP A 262 1.51 22.92 -5.43
C TRP A 262 2.86 22.52 -4.81
N GLN A 263 2.86 21.90 -3.62
CA GLN A 263 4.09 21.55 -2.91
C GLN A 263 4.82 20.39 -3.58
N GLU A 264 4.09 19.42 -4.10
CA GLU A 264 4.68 18.23 -4.74
C GLU A 264 5.08 18.49 -6.20
N PHE A 265 4.11 18.83 -7.04
CA PHE A 265 4.26 18.73 -8.49
C PHE A 265 4.77 20.03 -9.12
N GLY A 266 4.70 21.16 -8.40
CA GLY A 266 5.28 22.43 -8.82
C GLY A 266 6.82 22.46 -8.74
N ARG A 267 7.45 21.58 -7.95
CA ARG A 267 8.90 21.60 -7.67
C ARG A 267 9.77 20.93 -8.73
N PHE A 268 9.28 19.87 -9.38
CA PHE A 268 10.13 19.00 -10.20
C PHE A 268 9.58 18.83 -11.64
N PRO A 269 10.44 18.82 -12.68
CA PRO A 269 10.00 18.64 -14.06
C PRO A 269 9.66 17.17 -14.36
N HIS A 270 8.37 16.85 -14.53
CA HIS A 270 7.87 15.48 -14.69
C HIS A 270 7.94 15.00 -16.15
N ASN A 271 9.13 15.04 -16.77
CA ASN A 271 9.34 14.89 -18.22
C ASN A 271 8.76 13.64 -18.91
N ASN A 272 8.44 12.57 -18.17
CA ASN A 272 7.91 11.31 -18.69
C ASN A 272 6.47 10.99 -18.21
N LEU A 273 5.84 11.92 -17.48
CA LEU A 273 4.51 11.74 -16.89
C LEU A 273 3.43 11.93 -17.96
N LYS A 274 2.69 10.86 -18.24
CA LYS A 274 1.66 10.80 -19.29
C LYS A 274 0.25 10.90 -18.74
N THR A 275 0.00 10.29 -17.58
CA THR A 275 -1.33 10.19 -16.98
C THR A 275 -1.35 10.89 -15.63
N VAL A 276 -2.23 11.87 -15.48
CA VAL A 276 -2.48 12.59 -14.22
C VAL A 276 -3.97 12.53 -13.91
N VAL A 277 -4.31 12.06 -12.71
CA VAL A 277 -5.70 11.95 -12.24
C VAL A 277 -5.83 12.66 -10.89
N TRP A 278 -6.59 13.76 -10.89
CA TRP A 278 -6.81 14.67 -9.77
C TRP A 278 -8.33 14.90 -9.54
N LYS A 279 -9.13 13.83 -9.45
CA LYS A 279 -10.57 13.94 -9.20
C LYS A 279 -10.85 14.44 -7.79
N ASP A 280 -12.00 15.08 -7.56
CA ASP A 280 -12.48 15.45 -6.22
C ASP A 280 -11.38 16.13 -5.36
N ARG A 281 -10.75 17.16 -5.93
CA ARG A 281 -9.51 17.78 -5.42
C ARG A 281 -9.65 19.23 -4.96
N ASN A 282 -10.86 19.79 -5.01
CA ASN A 282 -11.12 21.22 -4.81
C ASN A 282 -10.16 22.15 -5.59
N LEU A 283 -9.79 21.76 -6.82
CA LEU A 283 -8.75 22.45 -7.63
C LEU A 283 -8.97 23.97 -7.80
N ASN A 284 -10.21 24.44 -7.66
CA ASN A 284 -10.61 25.84 -7.75
C ASN A 284 -9.75 26.79 -6.90
N GLU A 285 -9.42 26.43 -5.66
CA GLU A 285 -8.59 27.28 -4.79
C GLU A 285 -7.10 27.22 -5.18
N GLY A 286 -6.62 26.08 -5.67
CA GLY A 286 -5.28 25.93 -6.23
C GLY A 286 -5.07 26.76 -7.50
N ILE A 287 -6.07 26.74 -8.39
CA ILE A 287 -6.09 27.53 -9.64
C ILE A 287 -6.14 29.03 -9.33
N LYS A 288 -6.88 29.47 -8.30
CA LYS A 288 -6.88 30.88 -7.86
C LYS A 288 -5.53 31.32 -7.28
N ALA A 289 -4.91 30.48 -6.46
CA ALA A 289 -3.69 30.84 -5.72
C ALA A 289 -2.42 30.76 -6.60
N HIS A 290 -2.28 29.69 -7.38
CA HIS A 290 -1.04 29.32 -8.08
C HIS A 290 -1.33 28.82 -9.52
N PRO A 291 -2.04 29.61 -10.36
CA PRO A 291 -2.57 29.16 -11.65
C PRO A 291 -1.50 28.62 -12.60
N LYS A 292 -0.35 29.29 -12.69
CA LYS A 292 0.72 28.93 -13.64
C LYS A 292 1.56 27.77 -13.12
N GLU A 293 1.76 27.71 -11.82
CA GLU A 293 2.63 26.77 -11.14
C GLU A 293 2.02 25.37 -11.11
N LEU A 294 0.69 25.27 -10.96
CA LEU A 294 -0.09 24.02 -10.92
C LEU A 294 0.10 23.15 -12.17
N PHE A 295 0.24 23.77 -13.34
CA PHE A 295 0.32 23.08 -14.64
C PHE A 295 1.74 23.08 -15.26
N ARG A 296 2.67 23.87 -14.69
CA ARG A 296 4.00 24.18 -15.26
C ARG A 296 4.82 22.98 -15.72
N ASN A 297 4.73 21.87 -14.99
CA ASN A 297 5.60 20.70 -15.15
C ASN A 297 4.91 19.52 -15.86
N LEU A 298 3.70 19.73 -16.41
CA LEU A 298 2.87 18.68 -17.02
C LEU A 298 2.95 18.63 -18.57
N ASN A 299 4.02 19.18 -19.17
CA ASN A 299 4.14 19.34 -20.63
C ASN A 299 4.21 18.01 -21.42
N SER A 300 4.38 16.87 -20.74
CA SER A 300 4.35 15.51 -21.31
C SER A 300 3.01 14.78 -21.13
N VAL A 301 2.02 15.39 -20.47
CA VAL A 301 0.79 14.72 -20.08
C VAL A 301 -0.12 14.51 -21.29
N GLU A 302 -0.39 13.24 -21.59
CA GLU A 302 -1.26 12.75 -22.65
C GLU A 302 -2.73 12.64 -22.16
N THR A 303 -2.93 12.40 -20.86
CA THR A 303 -4.24 12.25 -20.21
C THR A 303 -4.25 13.01 -18.88
N LEU A 304 -5.07 14.06 -18.79
CA LEU A 304 -5.31 14.83 -17.58
C LEU A 304 -6.79 14.71 -17.19
N ASP A 305 -7.05 14.03 -16.08
CA ASP A 305 -8.39 13.84 -15.53
C ASP A 305 -8.56 14.73 -14.29
N ILE A 306 -9.43 15.74 -14.41
CA ILE A 306 -9.77 16.69 -13.35
C ILE A 306 -11.28 16.67 -13.02
N SER A 307 -11.97 15.55 -13.31
CA SER A 307 -13.43 15.44 -13.08
C SER A 307 -13.79 15.65 -11.60
N GLU A 308 -15.08 15.90 -11.33
CA GLU A 308 -15.62 16.07 -9.97
C GLU A 308 -15.00 17.25 -9.16
N ASN A 309 -14.25 18.14 -9.83
CA ASN A 309 -13.78 19.37 -9.22
C ASN A 309 -14.74 20.54 -9.45
N ASN A 310 -14.93 21.35 -8.40
CA ASN A 310 -15.75 22.55 -8.42
C ASN A 310 -15.06 23.76 -9.10
N VAL A 311 -14.48 23.58 -10.29
CA VAL A 311 -13.73 24.62 -11.03
C VAL A 311 -14.68 25.47 -11.86
N TRP A 312 -14.77 26.76 -11.53
CA TRP A 312 -15.64 27.72 -12.22
C TRP A 312 -14.95 28.45 -13.37
N TYR A 313 -13.61 28.44 -13.39
CA TYR A 313 -12.80 29.16 -14.37
C TYR A 313 -11.42 28.52 -14.50
N ILE A 314 -11.00 28.29 -15.75
CA ILE A 314 -9.61 28.08 -16.16
C ILE A 314 -9.35 29.12 -17.25
N SER A 315 -8.25 29.86 -17.18
CA SER A 315 -7.87 30.76 -18.28
C SER A 315 -7.19 29.98 -19.39
N ASP A 316 -7.52 30.29 -20.65
CA ASP A 316 -7.05 29.59 -21.85
C ASP A 316 -5.52 29.37 -21.84
N ASN A 317 -4.79 30.42 -21.44
CA ASN A 317 -3.33 30.47 -21.28
C ASN A 317 -2.72 29.42 -20.33
N LEU A 318 -3.53 28.66 -19.57
CA LEU A 318 -3.07 27.56 -18.71
C LEU A 318 -3.09 26.19 -19.41
N LEU A 319 -3.90 26.06 -20.46
CA LEU A 319 -4.07 24.81 -21.21
C LEU A 319 -3.35 24.82 -22.57
N ASP A 320 -2.96 26.00 -23.07
CA ASP A 320 -2.16 26.20 -24.30
C ASP A 320 -1.00 25.18 -24.53
N PRO A 321 -0.24 24.72 -23.51
CA PRO A 321 0.84 23.74 -23.73
C PRO A 321 0.36 22.31 -24.02
N MET A 322 -0.91 21.97 -23.75
CA MET A 322 -1.36 20.57 -23.62
C MET A 322 -2.55 20.23 -24.52
N LYS A 323 -2.47 19.09 -25.22
CA LYS A 323 -3.59 18.53 -25.99
C LYS A 323 -4.50 17.68 -25.10
N ILE A 324 -5.15 18.31 -24.13
CA ILE A 324 -6.01 17.64 -23.16
C ILE A 324 -7.32 17.21 -23.82
N TYR A 325 -7.70 15.95 -23.62
CA TYR A 325 -9.08 15.48 -23.80
C TYR A 325 -9.78 15.55 -22.44
N LEU A 326 -10.70 16.50 -22.28
CA LEU A 326 -11.60 16.56 -21.13
C LEU A 326 -12.74 15.57 -21.34
N TYR A 327 -13.06 14.79 -20.30
CA TYR A 327 -14.12 13.78 -20.24
C TYR A 327 -15.03 14.00 -19.03
#